data_AF-A0A9D1Y2D2-F1
#
_entry.id   AF-A0A9D1Y2D2-F1
#
_cell.length_a   1.000
_cell.length_b   1.000
_cell.length_c   1.000
_cell.angle_alpha   90.00
_cell.angle_beta   90.00
_cell.angle_gamma   90.00
#
_symmetry.space_group_name_H-M   'P 1'
#
loop_
_entity.id
_entity.type
_entity.pdbx_description
1 polymer ?
#
loop_
_entity_poly.entity_id
_entity_poly.type
_entity_poly.pdbx_seq_one_letter_code
_entity_poly.pdbx_strand_id
1 'polypeptide(L)'
;MEHKHEPKTYPWRAFPFAGSVLKNLFSKPATTGYPFEPAHYPERMRGHVEIEIDACISCGLCARSCPPGALKVDRAAGTWTINRFDCVQCGNCVNVCPKKCLAIVPGYTAPAAQKSSETFTRPKAPDTPAAGKAGGKPENDAAKCVFCTLCAKKCPQGAITVDRAAKTWRLDADACVGCGVCAASCPKKCLTLK
;
A
#
# COMPACT_ATOMS: atom_id res chain seq x y z
N MET A 1 -74.88 -5.46 14.28
CA MET A 1 -75.05 -4.20 13.54
C MET A 1 -74.15 -4.29 12.32
N GLU A 2 -74.63 -4.98 11.27
CA GLU A 2 -73.94 -5.07 9.98
C GLU A 2 -73.80 -3.68 9.35
N HIS A 3 -72.58 -3.17 9.29
CA HIS A 3 -72.26 -2.05 8.42
C HIS A 3 -72.06 -2.58 7.00
N LYS A 4 -73.10 -2.47 6.17
CA LYS A 4 -73.00 -2.65 4.71
C LYS A 4 -72.03 -1.61 4.16
N HIS A 5 -70.90 -2.07 3.64
CA HIS A 5 -69.96 -1.22 2.93
C HIS A 5 -70.42 -1.09 1.47
N GLU A 6 -71.12 0.01 1.14
CA GLU A 6 -71.41 0.32 -0.27
C GLU A 6 -70.16 0.88 -0.96
N PRO A 7 -69.74 0.31 -2.11
CA PRO A 7 -68.61 0.83 -2.86
C PRO A 7 -69.03 2.11 -3.58
N LYS A 8 -68.58 3.27 -3.06
CA LYS A 8 -68.78 4.57 -3.72
C LYS A 8 -68.05 4.57 -5.07
N THR A 9 -68.80 4.39 -6.16
CA THR A 9 -68.32 4.52 -7.54
C THR A 9 -68.26 6.00 -7.90
N TYR A 10 -67.06 6.57 -7.83
CA TYR A 10 -66.82 7.96 -8.21
C TYR A 10 -66.44 8.05 -9.71
N PRO A 11 -67.17 8.83 -10.53
CA PRO A 11 -67.00 8.86 -11.99
C PRO A 11 -65.67 9.48 -12.48
N TRP A 12 -64.92 10.16 -11.60
CA TRP A 12 -63.63 10.78 -11.90
C TRP A 12 -62.42 9.85 -11.68
N ARG A 13 -62.64 8.60 -11.28
CA ARG A 13 -61.57 7.60 -11.04
C ARG A 13 -61.18 6.80 -12.30
N ALA A 14 -61.61 7.21 -13.51
CA ALA A 14 -61.20 6.54 -14.74
C ALA A 14 -59.70 6.74 -15.05
N PHE A 15 -59.11 7.87 -14.66
CA PHE A 15 -57.69 8.17 -14.86
C PHE A 15 -57.05 8.81 -13.63
N PRO A 16 -56.81 8.05 -12.55
CA PRO A 16 -56.30 8.56 -11.27
C PRO A 16 -54.89 9.19 -11.36
N PHE A 17 -54.20 9.01 -12.49
CA PHE A 17 -52.85 9.52 -12.72
C PHE A 17 -52.77 10.57 -13.82
N ALA A 18 -53.88 11.02 -14.42
CA ALA A 18 -53.86 11.95 -15.55
C ALA A 18 -53.07 13.24 -15.27
N GLY A 19 -53.25 13.85 -14.09
CA GLY A 19 -52.51 15.04 -13.69
C GLY A 19 -51.00 14.80 -13.53
N SER A 20 -50.61 13.65 -12.96
CA SER A 20 -49.21 13.27 -12.82
C SER A 20 -48.56 12.97 -14.16
N VAL A 21 -49.29 12.34 -15.10
CA VAL A 21 -48.81 12.07 -16.47
C VAL A 21 -48.54 13.37 -17.21
N LEU A 22 -49.49 14.32 -17.17
CA LEU A 22 -49.30 15.62 -17.84
C LEU A 22 -48.13 16.40 -17.24
N LYS A 23 -47.98 16.38 -15.90
CA LYS A 23 -46.85 17.03 -15.22
C LYS A 23 -45.51 16.39 -15.58
N ASN A 24 -45.43 15.06 -15.61
CA ASN A 24 -44.21 14.34 -15.91
C ASN A 24 -43.78 14.46 -17.38
N LEU A 25 -44.72 14.69 -18.31
CA LEU A 25 -44.41 14.93 -19.72
C LEU A 25 -43.58 16.21 -19.95
N PHE A 26 -43.79 17.25 -19.15
CA PHE A 26 -43.08 18.53 -19.24
C PHE A 26 -41.98 18.71 -18.18
N SER A 27 -41.82 17.74 -17.28
CA SER A 27 -40.76 17.76 -16.27
C SER A 27 -39.48 17.13 -16.82
N LYS A 28 -38.32 17.49 -16.25
CA LYS A 28 -37.07 16.77 -16.57
C LYS A 28 -37.21 15.28 -16.21
N PRO A 29 -36.61 14.36 -16.98
CA PRO A 29 -36.58 12.94 -16.63
C PRO A 29 -36.07 12.75 -15.20
N ALA A 30 -36.72 11.86 -14.45
CA ALA A 30 -36.26 11.51 -13.10
C ALA A 30 -34.90 10.77 -13.11
N THR A 31 -34.52 10.21 -14.26
CA THR A 31 -33.25 9.50 -14.47
C THR A 31 -32.17 10.46 -14.95
N THR A 32 -30.92 10.18 -14.57
CA THR A 32 -29.76 10.80 -15.18
C THR A 32 -29.60 10.30 -16.63
N GLY A 33 -28.90 11.04 -17.48
CA GLY A 33 -28.68 10.69 -18.89
C GLY A 33 -27.82 9.43 -19.12
N TYR A 34 -27.54 8.63 -18.10
CA TYR A 34 -26.81 7.38 -18.22
C TYR A 34 -27.67 6.35 -18.98
N PRO A 35 -27.14 5.63 -19.98
CA PRO A 35 -25.72 5.51 -20.37
C PRO A 35 -25.27 6.44 -21.52
N PHE A 36 -26.11 7.36 -22.00
CA PHE A 36 -25.75 8.28 -23.11
C PHE A 36 -24.73 9.35 -22.70
N GLU A 37 -24.76 9.76 -21.43
CA GLU A 37 -23.79 10.67 -20.83
C GLU A 37 -23.02 9.97 -19.70
N PRO A 38 -21.72 10.29 -19.49
CA PRO A 38 -20.97 9.78 -18.36
C PRO A 38 -21.65 10.11 -17.03
N ALA A 39 -21.68 9.13 -16.13
CA ALA A 39 -22.27 9.33 -14.80
C ALA A 39 -21.47 10.40 -14.03
N HIS A 40 -22.17 11.41 -13.51
CA HIS A 40 -21.60 12.39 -12.59
C HIS A 40 -21.54 11.81 -11.17
N TYR A 41 -20.34 11.60 -10.66
CA TYR A 41 -20.12 11.12 -9.30
C TYR A 41 -19.79 12.29 -8.35
N PRO A 42 -20.59 12.53 -7.31
CA PRO A 42 -20.32 13.60 -6.36
C PRO A 42 -19.09 13.29 -5.50
N GLU A 43 -18.37 14.33 -5.06
CA GLU A 43 -17.09 14.20 -4.34
C GLU A 43 -17.18 13.40 -3.03
N ARG A 44 -18.31 13.47 -2.33
CA ARG A 44 -18.54 12.74 -1.05
C ARG A 44 -18.96 11.28 -1.24
N MET A 45 -19.00 10.77 -2.48
CA MET A 45 -19.34 9.38 -2.77
C MET A 45 -18.26 8.44 -2.24
N ARG A 46 -18.68 7.36 -1.58
CA ARG A 46 -17.80 6.22 -1.31
C ARG A 46 -17.65 5.42 -2.61
N GLY A 47 -16.64 5.77 -3.41
CA GLY A 47 -16.33 5.05 -4.63
C GLY A 47 -15.41 3.86 -4.37
N HIS A 48 -14.38 3.68 -5.19
CA HIS A 48 -13.50 2.52 -5.12
C HIS A 48 -12.15 2.84 -4.46
N VAL A 49 -11.44 1.80 -4.02
CA VAL A 49 -10.13 1.94 -3.39
C VAL A 49 -9.03 1.89 -4.45
N GLU A 50 -8.11 2.83 -4.39
CA GLU A 50 -6.86 2.87 -5.16
C GLU A 50 -5.65 2.83 -4.21
N ILE A 51 -4.54 2.27 -4.71
CA ILE A 51 -3.30 2.11 -3.97
C ILE A 51 -2.12 2.75 -4.71
N GLU A 52 -1.34 3.55 -3.98
CA GLU A 52 -0.01 3.97 -4.38
C GLU A 52 1.00 2.91 -3.94
N ILE A 53 1.27 1.94 -4.82
CA ILE A 53 2.02 0.73 -4.46
C ILE A 53 3.47 1.02 -4.06
N ASP A 54 4.07 2.09 -4.61
CA ASP A 54 5.44 2.52 -4.31
C ASP A 54 5.59 2.97 -2.85
N ALA A 55 4.56 3.60 -2.30
CA ALA A 55 4.55 4.12 -0.93
C ALA A 55 4.08 3.09 0.12
N CYS A 56 3.43 2.00 -0.32
CA CYS A 56 3.03 0.89 0.54
C CYS A 56 4.24 0.39 1.34
N ILE A 57 4.11 -0.32 2.46
CA ILE A 57 5.23 -1.06 3.12
C ILE A 57 4.91 -2.54 3.34
N SER A 58 3.85 -3.03 2.69
CA SER A 58 3.35 -4.40 2.81
C SER A 58 3.13 -4.81 4.28
N CYS A 59 2.75 -3.86 5.14
CA CYS A 59 2.57 -4.11 6.58
C CYS A 59 1.32 -4.94 6.90
N GLY A 60 0.42 -5.15 5.94
CA GLY A 60 -0.78 -6.00 6.06
C GLY A 60 -1.87 -5.51 7.01
N LEU A 61 -1.78 -4.28 7.54
CA LEU A 61 -2.83 -3.73 8.43
C LEU A 61 -4.16 -3.59 7.70
N CYS A 62 -4.15 -3.16 6.44
CA CYS A 62 -5.35 -3.03 5.61
C CYS A 62 -6.07 -4.36 5.38
N ALA A 63 -5.33 -5.46 5.21
CA ALA A 63 -5.91 -6.79 5.05
C ALA A 63 -6.56 -7.28 6.35
N ARG A 64 -5.87 -7.11 7.49
CA ARG A 64 -6.40 -7.50 8.80
C ARG A 64 -7.60 -6.66 9.24
N SER A 65 -7.66 -5.40 8.84
CA SER A 65 -8.77 -4.50 9.20
C SER A 65 -9.97 -4.61 8.24
N CYS A 66 -9.85 -5.35 7.13
CA CYS A 66 -10.88 -5.45 6.11
C CYS A 66 -12.04 -6.34 6.60
N PRO A 67 -13.24 -5.79 6.88
CA PRO A 67 -14.35 -6.61 7.38
C PRO A 67 -14.79 -7.74 6.44
N PRO A 68 -14.90 -7.53 5.10
CA PRO A 68 -15.25 -8.62 4.18
C PRO A 68 -14.05 -9.49 3.76
N GLY A 69 -12.82 -9.18 4.19
CA GLY A 69 -11.64 -9.93 3.76
C GLY A 69 -11.25 -9.73 2.28
N ALA A 70 -11.68 -8.63 1.65
CA ALA A 70 -11.45 -8.33 0.24
C ALA A 70 -9.97 -8.08 -0.13
N LEU A 71 -9.07 -7.92 0.85
CA LEU A 71 -7.67 -7.54 0.66
C LEU A 71 -6.72 -8.66 1.07
N LYS A 72 -5.72 -8.93 0.24
CA LYS A 72 -4.60 -9.84 0.54
C LYS A 72 -3.28 -9.09 0.38
N VAL A 73 -2.34 -9.33 1.30
CA VAL A 73 -1.00 -8.73 1.27
C VAL A 73 0.03 -9.82 1.47
N ASP A 74 0.91 -9.99 0.49
CA ASP A 74 2.10 -10.84 0.62
C ASP A 74 3.30 -9.95 0.98
N ARG A 75 3.91 -10.23 2.13
CA ARG A 75 5.09 -9.49 2.60
C ARG A 75 6.38 -9.91 1.90
N ALA A 76 6.49 -11.19 1.56
CA ALA A 76 7.67 -11.75 0.93
C ALA A 76 7.71 -11.37 -0.56
N ALA A 77 6.58 -11.50 -1.24
CA ALA A 77 6.44 -11.10 -2.64
C ALA A 77 6.26 -9.58 -2.81
N GLY A 78 5.93 -8.85 -1.73
CA GLY A 78 5.68 -7.41 -1.80
C GLY A 78 4.41 -7.06 -2.59
N THR A 79 3.45 -7.98 -2.67
CA THR A 79 2.22 -7.81 -3.44
C THR A 79 1.06 -7.37 -2.57
N TRP A 80 0.18 -6.57 -3.16
CA TRP A 80 -1.10 -6.16 -2.59
C TRP A 80 -2.19 -6.50 -3.59
N THR A 81 -3.18 -7.27 -3.15
CA THR A 81 -4.27 -7.76 -4.00
C THR A 81 -5.60 -7.32 -3.43
N ILE A 82 -6.49 -6.83 -4.30
CA ILE A 82 -7.86 -6.46 -3.95
C ILE A 82 -8.86 -7.24 -4.81
N ASN A 83 -9.84 -7.86 -4.16
CA ASN A 83 -11.05 -8.34 -4.82
C ASN A 83 -12.13 -7.27 -4.73
N ARG A 84 -12.43 -6.61 -5.84
CA ARG A 84 -13.43 -5.53 -5.87
C ARG A 84 -14.86 -6.02 -5.69
N PHE A 85 -15.13 -7.30 -5.96
CA PHE A 85 -16.45 -7.91 -5.77
C PHE A 85 -16.79 -8.16 -4.30
N ASP A 86 -15.78 -8.31 -3.43
CA ASP A 86 -15.97 -8.49 -1.99
C ASP A 86 -15.89 -7.14 -1.24
N CYS A 87 -15.37 -6.09 -1.88
CA CYS A 87 -15.16 -4.80 -1.26
C CYS A 87 -16.47 -4.03 -1.06
N VAL A 88 -16.84 -3.81 0.20
CA VAL A 88 -18.03 -3.02 0.58
C VAL A 88 -17.77 -1.51 0.69
N GLN A 89 -16.63 -1.02 0.18
CA GLN A 89 -16.30 0.41 0.10
C GLN A 89 -16.40 1.17 1.44
N CYS A 90 -16.06 0.50 2.56
CA CYS A 90 -16.20 1.07 3.90
C CYS A 90 -15.10 2.10 4.28
N GLY A 91 -13.94 2.04 3.62
CA GLY A 91 -12.81 2.95 3.87
C GLY A 91 -11.92 2.61 5.07
N ASN A 92 -12.16 1.49 5.76
CA ASN A 92 -11.35 1.13 6.93
C ASN A 92 -9.86 0.89 6.59
N CYS A 93 -9.58 0.38 5.38
CA CYS A 93 -8.22 0.18 4.88
C CYS A 93 -7.46 1.51 4.73
N VAL A 94 -8.13 2.58 4.29
CA VAL A 94 -7.58 3.94 4.15
C VAL A 94 -7.26 4.53 5.53
N ASN A 95 -8.17 4.36 6.48
CA ASN A 95 -8.01 4.89 7.82
C ASN A 95 -6.83 4.27 8.56
N VAL A 96 -6.71 2.94 8.50
CA VAL A 96 -5.68 2.18 9.21
C VAL A 96 -4.28 2.26 8.57
N CYS A 97 -4.18 2.72 7.32
CA CYS A 97 -2.91 2.71 6.59
C CYS A 97 -1.92 3.70 7.22
N PRO A 98 -0.77 3.25 7.75
CA PRO A 98 0.20 4.13 8.40
C PRO A 98 0.95 5.01 7.38
N LYS A 99 1.12 4.52 6.15
CA LYS A 99 1.78 5.24 5.05
C LYS A 99 0.82 6.12 4.24
N LYS A 100 -0.48 6.07 4.53
CA LYS A 100 -1.54 6.78 3.79
C LYS A 100 -1.45 6.60 2.27
N CYS A 101 -1.03 5.41 1.83
CA CYS A 101 -0.89 5.04 0.43
C CYS A 101 -2.18 4.47 -0.20
N LEU A 102 -3.32 4.60 0.48
CA LEU A 102 -4.63 4.10 0.03
C LEU A 102 -5.60 5.27 0.04
N ALA A 103 -6.43 5.38 -0.99
CA ALA A 103 -7.46 6.41 -1.11
C ALA A 103 -8.79 5.80 -1.57
N ILE A 104 -9.91 6.43 -1.20
CA ILE A 104 -11.20 6.20 -1.84
C ILE A 104 -11.37 7.28 -2.91
N VAL A 105 -11.48 6.85 -4.16
CA VAL A 105 -11.70 7.72 -5.32
C VAL A 105 -13.18 7.68 -5.69
N PRO A 106 -13.82 8.82 -5.98
CA PRO A 106 -15.21 8.85 -6.44
C PRO A 106 -15.41 8.05 -7.73
N GLY A 107 -16.57 7.39 -7.83
CA GLY A 107 -16.93 6.57 -8.98
C GLY A 107 -16.75 5.08 -8.76
N TYR A 108 -17.53 4.30 -9.51
CA TYR A 108 -17.43 2.85 -9.52
C TYR A 108 -16.36 2.39 -10.50
N THR A 109 -15.80 1.21 -10.25
CA THR A 109 -14.91 0.57 -11.22
C THR A 109 -15.69 0.14 -12.46
N ALA A 110 -14.99 0.02 -13.59
CA ALA A 110 -15.59 -0.44 -14.84
C ALA A 110 -16.31 -1.80 -14.64
N PRO A 111 -17.48 -2.00 -15.26
CA PRO A 111 -18.19 -3.26 -15.18
C PRO A 111 -17.33 -4.37 -15.81
N ALA A 112 -17.22 -5.51 -15.12
CA ALA A 112 -16.52 -6.68 -15.60
C ALA A 112 -17.49 -7.87 -15.69
N ALA A 113 -17.33 -8.70 -16.72
CA ALA A 113 -18.15 -9.89 -16.92
C ALA A 113 -17.81 -11.03 -15.94
N GLN A 114 -16.64 -10.97 -15.30
CA GLN A 114 -16.11 -12.02 -14.44
C GLN A 114 -15.57 -11.45 -13.14
N LYS A 115 -15.59 -12.27 -12.08
CA LYS A 115 -14.97 -11.94 -10.81
C LYS A 115 -13.46 -12.01 -10.95
N SER A 116 -12.77 -10.89 -10.73
CA SER A 116 -11.32 -10.79 -10.80
C SER A 116 -10.75 -10.07 -9.59
N SER A 117 -9.50 -10.39 -9.27
CA SER A 117 -8.70 -9.70 -8.27
C SER A 117 -7.56 -8.97 -8.95
N GLU A 118 -7.35 -7.72 -8.57
CA GLU A 118 -6.25 -6.91 -9.09
C GLU A 118 -5.06 -7.01 -8.13
N THR A 119 -3.89 -7.31 -8.67
CA THR A 119 -2.64 -7.44 -7.89
C THR A 119 -1.65 -6.39 -8.33
N PHE A 120 -1.16 -5.65 -7.35
CA PHE A 120 -0.16 -4.60 -7.50
C PHE A 120 1.12 -5.05 -6.80
N THR A 121 2.23 -5.01 -7.53
CA THR A 121 3.54 -5.42 -7.01
C THR A 121 4.37 -4.17 -6.73
N ARG A 122 4.94 -4.09 -5.52
CA ARG A 122 5.89 -3.04 -5.19
C ARG A 122 7.12 -3.15 -6.10
N PRO A 123 7.63 -2.05 -6.67
CA PRO A 123 8.94 -2.06 -7.28
C PRO A 123 9.96 -2.51 -6.24
N LYS A 124 10.70 -3.58 -6.55
CA LYS A 124 11.83 -4.00 -5.73
C LYS A 124 12.73 -2.77 -5.61
N ALA A 125 13.00 -2.31 -4.38
CA ALA A 125 14.05 -1.31 -4.19
C ALA A 125 15.27 -1.85 -4.95
N PRO A 126 15.92 -1.04 -5.81
CA PRO A 126 17.07 -1.53 -6.56
C PRO A 126 17.98 -2.19 -5.53
N ASP A 127 18.28 -3.48 -5.75
CA ASP A 127 19.33 -4.15 -5.00
C ASP A 127 20.50 -3.22 -5.17
N THR A 128 20.81 -2.42 -4.15
CA THR A 128 22.01 -1.60 -4.20
C THR A 128 23.07 -2.67 -4.36
N PRO A 129 23.76 -2.75 -5.51
CA PRO A 129 24.89 -3.66 -5.60
C PRO A 129 25.75 -3.26 -4.41
N ALA A 130 26.13 -4.24 -3.59
CA ALA A 130 27.07 -4.04 -2.49
C ALA A 130 28.07 -3.00 -2.97
N ALA A 131 28.09 -1.82 -2.36
CA ALA A 131 28.90 -0.70 -2.79
C ALA A 131 30.35 -1.18 -2.84
N GLY A 132 30.72 -1.63 -4.02
CA GLY A 132 31.93 -2.36 -4.33
C GLY A 132 32.69 -1.44 -5.24
N LYS A 133 33.86 -1.05 -4.74
CA LYS A 133 34.85 -0.15 -5.35
C LYS A 133 34.54 1.34 -5.23
N ALA A 134 34.66 1.85 -4.01
CA ALA A 134 35.10 3.24 -3.78
C ALA A 134 35.86 3.43 -2.46
N GLY A 135 35.72 2.51 -1.50
CA GLY A 135 36.55 2.48 -0.30
C GLY A 135 37.72 1.51 -0.49
N GLY A 136 38.94 2.00 -0.36
CA GLY A 136 40.12 1.14 -0.26
C GLY A 136 40.04 0.08 0.85
N LYS A 137 40.99 -0.85 0.89
CA LYS A 137 41.11 -1.82 1.97
C LYS A 137 41.42 -1.06 3.28
N PRO A 138 40.74 -1.40 4.39
CA PRO A 138 40.96 -0.72 5.67
C PRO A 138 42.31 -1.10 6.28
N GLU A 139 43.10 -0.11 6.66
CA GLU A 139 44.35 -0.25 7.43
C GLU A 139 44.12 0.29 8.85
N ASN A 140 44.52 -0.50 9.86
CA ASN A 140 44.31 -0.18 11.28
C ASN A 140 45.53 0.49 11.92
N ASP A 141 45.32 1.67 12.48
CA ASP A 141 46.26 2.32 13.40
C ASP A 141 46.20 1.65 14.77
N ALA A 142 47.16 0.76 15.04
CA ALA A 142 47.25 0.00 16.29
C ALA A 142 47.45 0.89 17.52
N ALA A 143 47.98 2.11 17.39
CA ALA A 143 48.17 3.02 18.52
C ALA A 143 46.84 3.65 19.00
N LYS A 144 45.89 3.86 18.07
CA LYS A 144 44.56 4.42 18.39
C LYS A 144 43.48 3.35 18.60
N CYS A 145 43.74 2.12 18.14
CA CYS A 145 42.78 1.02 18.23
C CYS A 145 42.66 0.50 19.66
N VAL A 146 41.44 0.49 20.19
CA VAL A 146 41.12 -0.09 21.51
C VAL A 146 40.61 -1.54 21.42
N PHE A 147 40.75 -2.18 20.25
CA PHE A 147 40.32 -3.57 19.99
C PHE A 147 38.87 -3.88 20.39
N CYS A 148 37.96 -2.91 20.26
CA CYS A 148 36.56 -3.06 20.69
C CYS A 148 35.72 -4.08 19.87
N THR A 149 36.27 -4.66 18.80
CA THR A 149 35.64 -5.62 17.86
C THR A 149 34.43 -5.11 17.06
N LEU A 150 34.10 -3.82 17.16
CA LEU A 150 32.93 -3.26 16.47
C LEU A 150 33.06 -3.33 14.94
N CYS A 151 34.28 -3.16 14.40
CA CYS A 151 34.56 -3.30 12.98
C CYS A 151 34.38 -4.74 12.47
N ALA A 152 34.76 -5.75 13.26
CA ALA A 152 34.53 -7.16 12.94
C ALA A 152 33.03 -7.48 12.93
N LYS A 153 32.29 -7.07 13.97
CA LYS A 153 30.84 -7.32 14.09
C LYS A 153 30.01 -6.66 13.00
N LYS A 154 30.40 -5.46 12.55
CA LYS A 154 29.67 -4.70 11.53
C LYS A 154 30.16 -4.99 10.10
N CYS A 155 31.14 -5.87 9.92
CA CYS A 155 31.58 -6.24 8.58
C CYS A 155 30.57 -7.19 7.95
N PRO A 156 29.87 -6.82 6.86
CA PRO A 156 28.89 -7.70 6.21
C PRO A 156 29.54 -8.94 5.58
N GLN A 157 30.85 -8.88 5.29
CA GLN A 157 31.62 -9.97 4.69
C GLN A 157 32.42 -10.79 5.72
N GLY A 158 32.39 -10.41 7.00
CA GLY A 158 33.21 -11.07 8.03
C GLY A 158 34.73 -10.94 7.83
N ALA A 159 35.20 -10.03 6.98
CA ALA A 159 36.60 -9.91 6.58
C ALA A 159 37.58 -9.44 7.68
N ILE A 160 37.09 -9.05 8.87
CA ILE A 160 37.94 -8.48 9.93
C ILE A 160 37.90 -9.38 11.16
N THR A 161 39.08 -9.79 11.62
CA THR A 161 39.26 -10.54 12.87
C THR A 161 39.96 -9.66 13.89
N VAL A 162 39.43 -9.60 15.12
CA VAL A 162 39.99 -8.80 16.21
C VAL A 162 40.10 -9.67 17.46
N ASP A 163 41.32 -9.84 17.94
CA ASP A 163 41.61 -10.51 19.22
C ASP A 163 41.89 -9.45 20.29
N ARG A 164 41.05 -9.43 21.33
CA ARG A 164 41.18 -8.51 22.47
C ARG A 164 42.29 -8.88 23.43
N ALA A 165 42.52 -10.18 23.64
CA ALA A 165 43.52 -10.66 24.59
C ALA A 165 44.92 -10.47 24.00
N ALA A 166 45.09 -10.85 22.73
CA ALA A 166 46.36 -10.67 22.02
C ALA A 166 46.57 -9.25 21.48
N LYS A 167 45.55 -8.36 21.57
CA LYS A 167 45.56 -7.01 20.97
C LYS A 167 45.97 -7.06 19.49
N THR A 168 45.42 -8.00 18.74
CA THR A 168 45.68 -8.14 17.30
C THR A 168 44.45 -7.82 16.47
N TRP A 169 44.69 -7.22 15.31
CA TRP A 169 43.68 -6.89 14.32
C TRP A 169 44.16 -7.41 12.97
N ARG A 170 43.33 -8.18 12.27
CA ARG A 170 43.66 -8.78 10.98
C ARG A 170 42.54 -8.55 9.98
N LEU A 171 42.92 -8.24 8.75
CA LEU A 171 42.04 -8.13 7.60
C LEU A 171 42.29 -9.31 6.67
N ASP A 172 41.24 -10.04 6.34
CA ASP A 172 41.20 -10.90 5.17
C ASP A 172 40.98 -10.03 3.93
N ALA A 173 42.04 -9.93 3.12
CA ALA A 173 42.08 -9.06 1.96
C ALA A 173 41.24 -9.58 0.78
N ASP A 174 40.89 -10.87 0.79
CA ASP A 174 40.12 -11.55 -0.28
C ASP A 174 38.63 -11.50 0.04
N ALA A 175 38.25 -11.62 1.32
CA ALA A 175 36.89 -11.39 1.78
C ALA A 175 36.49 -9.89 1.80
N CYS A 176 37.46 -8.98 1.74
CA CYS A 176 37.20 -7.54 1.82
C CYS A 176 36.75 -6.94 0.48
N VAL A 177 35.48 -6.53 0.41
CA VAL A 177 34.89 -5.89 -0.79
C VAL A 177 35.07 -4.35 -0.85
N GLY A 178 35.76 -3.74 0.12
CA GLY A 178 36.02 -2.29 0.12
C GLY A 178 34.79 -1.40 0.41
N CYS A 179 33.81 -1.90 1.17
CA CYS A 179 32.57 -1.17 1.47
C CYS A 179 32.72 0.01 2.46
N GLY A 180 33.85 0.13 3.18
CA GLY A 180 34.11 1.22 4.12
C GLY A 180 33.29 1.24 5.42
N VAL A 181 32.34 0.30 5.60
CA VAL A 181 31.46 0.22 6.79
C VAL A 181 32.23 0.15 8.10
N CYS A 182 33.38 -0.54 8.10
CA CYS A 182 34.25 -0.68 9.25
C CYS A 182 34.85 0.66 9.71
N ALA A 183 35.31 1.50 8.78
CA ALA A 183 35.85 2.82 9.07
C ALA A 183 34.77 3.79 9.58
N ALA A 184 33.59 3.80 8.95
CA ALA A 184 32.44 4.60 9.38
C ALA A 184 31.96 4.21 10.79
N SER A 185 32.06 2.93 11.13
CA SER A 185 31.63 2.40 12.41
C SER A 185 32.65 2.53 13.54
N CYS A 186 33.88 2.97 13.26
CA CYS A 186 34.94 3.00 14.26
C CYS A 186 34.83 4.26 15.14
N PRO A 187 34.56 4.13 16.46
CA PRO A 187 34.39 5.29 17.35
C PRO A 187 35.70 6.07 17.55
N LYS A 188 36.84 5.40 17.47
CA LYS A 188 38.17 6.01 17.56
C LYS A 188 38.72 6.48 16.20
N LYS A 189 37.97 6.27 15.11
CA LYS A 189 38.38 6.58 13.73
C LYS A 189 39.82 6.13 13.41
N CYS A 190 40.19 4.93 13.88
CA CYS A 190 41.52 4.37 13.72
C CYS A 190 41.72 3.55 12.43
N LEU A 191 40.71 3.50 11.56
CA LEU A 191 40.77 2.78 10.29
C LEU A 191 40.83 3.78 9.14
N THR A 192 41.84 3.64 8.29
CA THR A 192 42.01 4.42 7.05
C THR A 192 41.76 3.51 5.85
N LEU A 193 41.09 3.99 4.80
CA LEU A 193 40.79 3.21 3.60
C LEU A 193 41.84 3.53 2.52
N LYS A 194 42.60 2.54 2.04
CA LYS A 194 43.60 2.68 0.97
C LYS A 194 43.35 1.78 -0.23
#